data_AF-A0A349Z9V5-F1
#
_entry.id   AF-A0A349Z9V5-F1
#
_cell.length_a   1.000
_cell.length_b   1.000
_cell.length_c   1.000
_cell.angle_alpha   90.00
_cell.angle_beta   90.00
_cell.angle_gamma   90.00
#
_symmetry.space_group_name_H-M   'P 1'
#
loop_
_entity.id
_entity.type
_entity.pdbx_description
1 polymer ?
#
loop_
_entity_poly.entity_id
_entity_poly.type
_entity_poly.pdbx_seq_one_letter_code
_entity_poly.pdbx_strand_id
1 'polypeptide(L)' 'FNYLYWDFLIKHRDKLSKNHRMGLIYKSLDRMSQDTVDAMQEQAEQLLSAIDDA' A
#
# COMPACT_ATOMS: atom_id res chain seq x y z
N PHE A 1 5.84 -5.96 -9.09
CA PHE A 1 4.41 -6.25 -8.90
C PHE A 1 4.11 -6.49 -7.43
N ASN A 2 3.80 -5.43 -6.68
CA ASN A 2 3.18 -5.53 -5.34
C ASN A 2 2.45 -4.22 -4.99
N TYR A 3 1.88 -3.54 -5.99
CA TYR A 3 1.21 -2.25 -5.80
C TYR A 3 -0.05 -2.42 -4.93
N LEU A 4 -0.85 -3.44 -5.20
CA LEU A 4 -2.02 -3.81 -4.38
C LEU A 4 -1.65 -4.15 -2.94
N TYR A 5 -0.49 -4.79 -2.72
CA TYR A 5 -0.02 -5.13 -1.38
C TYR A 5 0.30 -3.85 -0.58
N TRP A 6 1.06 -2.92 -1.16
CA TRP A 6 1.41 -1.68 -0.47
C TRP A 6 0.20 -0.77 -0.28
N ASP A 7 -0.66 -0.65 -1.30
CA ASP A 7 -1.91 0.11 -1.21
C ASP A 7 -2.83 -0.43 -0.09
N PHE A 8 -3.00 -1.75 0.00
CA PHE A 8 -3.75 -2.39 1.09
C PHE A 8 -3.17 -2.04 2.47
N LEU A 9 -1.84 -2.10 2.61
CA LEU A 9 -1.18 -1.77 3.87
C LEU A 9 -1.32 -0.30 4.26
N ILE A 10 -1.26 0.61 3.29
CA ILE A 10 -1.47 2.05 3.49
C ILE A 10 -2.91 2.28 3.96
N LYS A 11 -3.91 1.77 3.22
CA LYS A 11 -5.34 1.93 3.51
C LYS A 11 -5.75 1.35 4.87
N HIS A 12 -5.08 0.32 5.35
CA HIS A 12 -5.40 -0.35 6.61
C HIS A 12 -4.38 -0.13 7.74
N ARG A 13 -3.52 0.89 7.60
CA ARG A 13 -2.46 1.21 8.59
C ARG A 13 -2.98 1.32 10.02
N ASP A 14 -4.09 2.00 10.25
CA ASP A 14 -4.65 2.17 11.59
C ASP A 14 -5.02 0.84 12.27
N LYS A 15 -5.48 -0.14 11.48
CA LYS A 15 -5.89 -1.46 11.99
C LYS A 15 -4.70 -2.40 12.14
N LEU A 16 -3.76 -2.37 11.19
CA LEU A 16 -2.66 -3.34 11.10
C LEU A 16 -1.39 -2.90 11.85
N SER A 17 -1.22 -1.61 12.12
CA SER A 17 -0.05 -1.08 12.84
C SER A 17 0.13 -1.66 14.25
N LYS A 18 -0.96 -2.12 14.88
CA LYS A 18 -0.93 -2.77 16.20
C LYS A 18 -0.35 -4.19 16.17
N ASN A 19 -0.24 -4.80 15.00
CA ASN A 19 0.31 -6.14 14.87
C ASN A 19 1.84 -6.07 14.89
N HIS A 20 2.48 -6.68 15.89
CA HIS A 20 3.94 -6.68 16.06
C HIS A 20 4.71 -7.17 14.83
N ARG A 21 4.12 -8.09 14.04
CA ARG A 21 4.75 -8.58 12.79
C ARG A 21 4.85 -7.52 11.71
N MET A 22 4.01 -6.48 11.78
CA MET A 22 3.94 -5.40 10.80
C MET A 22 4.95 -4.29 11.02
N GLY A 23 5.65 -4.27 12.17
CA GLY A 23 6.54 -3.16 12.54
C GLY A 23 7.64 -2.89 11.52
N LEU A 24 8.29 -3.94 10.99
CA LEU A 24 9.35 -3.78 9.98
C LEU A 24 8.79 -3.33 8.62
N ILE A 25 7.59 -3.80 8.27
CA ILE A 25 6.94 -3.47 7.00
C ILE A 25 6.55 -1.98 6.98
N TYR A 26 5.89 -1.50 8.04
CA TYR A 26 5.54 -0.08 8.15
C TYR A 26 6.77 0.82 8.26
N LYS A 27 7.83 0.38 8.93
CA LYS A 27 9.10 1.12 8.95
C LYS A 27 9.75 1.22 7.57
N SER A 28 9.59 0.21 6.72
CA SER A 28 10.02 0.27 5.32
C SER A 28 9.19 1.26 4.52
N LEU A 29 7.86 1.24 4.73
CA LEU A 29 6.93 2.18 4.09
C LEU A 29 7.24 3.63 4.48
N ASP A 30 7.50 3.89 5.76
CA ASP A 30 7.83 5.23 6.29
C ASP A 30 9.13 5.82 5.75
N ARG A 31 9.98 5.01 5.11
CA ARG A 31 11.23 5.45 4.47
C ARG A 31 11.07 5.76 2.99
N MET A 32 9.93 5.42 2.39
CA MET A 32 9.64 5.71 0.99
C MET A 32 9.35 7.20 0.83
N SER A 33 9.70 7.78 -0.32
CA SER A 33 9.30 9.15 -0.62
C SER A 33 7.79 9.21 -0.85
N GLN A 34 7.20 10.38 -0.62
CA GLN A 34 5.78 10.60 -0.90
C GLN A 34 5.46 10.29 -2.37
N ASP A 35 6.30 10.76 -3.30
CA ASP A 35 6.15 10.46 -4.73
C ASP A 35 6.09 8.95 -5.04
N THR A 36 6.87 8.15 -4.31
CA THR A 36 6.85 6.68 -4.48
C THR A 36 5.55 6.09 -3.96
N VAL A 37 5.08 6.57 -2.81
CA VAL A 37 3.82 6.13 -2.20
C VAL A 37 2.65 6.47 -3.12
N ASP A 38 2.58 7.70 -3.61
CA ASP A 38 1.53 8.19 -4.49
C ASP A 38 1.49 7.38 -5.80
N ALA A 39 2.66 7.15 -6.42
CA ALA A 39 2.75 6.32 -7.62
C ALA A 39 2.28 4.88 -7.39
N MET A 40 2.56 4.29 -6.23
CA MET A 40 2.07 2.94 -5.92
C MET A 40 0.56 2.89 -5.73
N GLN A 41 -0.04 3.92 -5.12
CA GLN A 41 -1.48 4.00 -4.91
C GLN A 41 -2.21 4.23 -6.24
N GLU A 42 -1.73 5.13 -7.10
CA GLU A 42 -2.31 5.37 -8.42
C GLU A 42 -2.31 4.09 -9.27
N GLN A 43 -1.18 3.38 -9.30
CA GLN A 43 -1.07 2.12 -10.03
C GLN A 43 -1.99 1.01 -9.45
N ALA A 44 -2.16 0.97 -8.13
CA ALA A 44 -3.08 0.04 -7.49
C ALA A 44 -4.55 0.35 -7.85
N GLU A 45 -4.93 1.62 -7.89
CA GLU A 45 -6.27 2.06 -8.29
C GLU A 45 -6.56 1.75 -9.76
N GLN A 46 -5.62 2.03 -10.67
CA GLN A 46 -5.76 1.67 -12.09
C GLN A 46 -5.96 0.16 -12.30
N LEU A 47 -5.20 -0.65 -11.56
CA LEU A 47 -5.33 -2.11 -11.61
C LEU A 47 -6.67 -2.60 -11.06
N LEU A 48 -7.15 -2.02 -9.95
CA LEU A 48 -8.45 -2.38 -9.38
C LEU A 48 -9.59 -2.01 -10.33
N SER A 49 -9.57 -0.80 -10.91
CA SER A 49 -10.55 -0.38 -11.91
C SER A 49 -10.60 -1.35 -13.09
N ALA A 50 -9.44 -1.75 -13.61
CA ALA A 50 -9.36 -2.70 -14.72
C ALA A 50 -9.91 -4.10 -14.38
N ILE A 51 -9.90 -4.50 -13.09
CA ILE A 51 -10.48 -5.77 -12.64
C ILE A 51 -11.99 -5.63 -12.44
N ASP A 52 -12.45 -4.51 -11.88
CA ASP A 52 -13.87 -4.27 -11.61
C ASP A 52 -14.68 -4.05 -12.91
N ASP A 53 -14.03 -3.56 -13.97
CA ASP A 53 -14.62 -3.37 -15.29
C ASP A 53 -14.71 -4.67 -16.14
N ALA A 54 -14.21 -5.80 -15.64
CA ALA A 54 -14.14 -7.09 -16.33
C ALA A 54 -15.26 -8.07 -15.92
#